data_AF-A0A1C2JLE2-F1
#
_entry.id   AF-A0A1C2JLE2-F1
#
_cell.length_a   1.000
_cell.length_b   1.000
_cell.length_c   1.000
_cell.angle_alpha   90.00
_cell.angle_beta   90.00
_cell.angle_gamma   90.00
#
_symmetry.space_group_name_H-M   'P 1'
#
loop_
_entity.id
_entity.type
_entity.pdbx_description
1 polymer ?
#
loop_
_entity_poly.entity_id
_entity_poly.type
_entity_poly.pdbx_seq_one_letter_code
_entity_poly.pdbx_strand_id
1 'polypeptide(L)'
;MKEDKDGLLPTNNVVALDGRFYYGSEEIFVDPLCGDVVDYLTPKPALWRGARLRFTKDHYRMKRAPIIGVPFSRAFEEAKSISSGLQKSMFENPNWTNYQGKAVVATMLAHTSASRTAIEFQAWQFLDVSTETFYVHAIIEKASERVIHLDGATMIHSDEQHSEIRSFARKLKGDGYTKHFRIDGEFDVSAAKDVMDLYFPIQALTKEFLDAMQ
;
A
#
# COMPACT_ATOMS: atom_id res chain seq x y z
N MET A 1 -10.38 22.32 -6.16
CA MET A 1 -10.12 21.35 -5.07
C MET A 1 -8.95 21.84 -4.24
N LYS A 2 -9.05 21.89 -2.90
CA LYS A 2 -7.93 22.31 -2.04
C LYS A 2 -7.26 21.08 -1.44
N GLU A 3 -6.18 20.65 -2.08
CA GLU A 3 -5.34 19.55 -1.63
C GLU A 3 -4.35 20.02 -0.55
N ASP A 4 -3.78 19.08 0.20
CA ASP A 4 -2.62 19.34 1.05
C ASP A 4 -1.29 19.28 0.25
N LYS A 5 -0.16 19.46 0.95
CA LYS A 5 1.17 19.45 0.34
C LYS A 5 1.55 18.13 -0.35
N ASP A 6 0.86 17.03 -0.01
CA ASP A 6 1.08 15.71 -0.59
C ASP A 6 0.11 15.46 -1.77
N GLY A 7 -0.73 16.45 -2.13
CA GLY A 7 -1.75 16.32 -3.19
C GLY A 7 -2.94 15.46 -2.76
N LEU A 8 -3.20 15.33 -1.46
CA LEU A 8 -4.34 14.57 -0.93
C LEU A 8 -5.48 15.50 -0.51
N LEU A 9 -6.70 15.05 -0.73
CA LEU A 9 -7.91 15.73 -0.28
C LEU A 9 -8.42 15.10 1.03
N PRO A 10 -8.67 15.90 2.08
CA PRO A 10 -9.39 15.43 3.25
C PRO A 10 -10.81 14.99 2.88
N THR A 11 -11.16 13.76 3.26
CA THR A 11 -12.45 13.11 2.95
C THR A 11 -13.66 13.78 3.60
N ASN A 12 -13.45 14.55 4.66
CA ASN A 12 -14.50 15.38 5.28
C ASN A 12 -15.02 16.48 4.34
N ASN A 13 -14.30 16.78 3.26
CA ASN A 13 -14.74 17.70 2.21
C ASN A 13 -15.31 16.97 0.97
N VAL A 14 -15.46 15.64 1.03
CA VAL A 14 -15.93 14.80 -0.07
C VAL A 14 -17.29 14.22 0.29
N VAL A 15 -18.26 14.39 -0.61
CA VAL A 15 -19.58 13.75 -0.50
C VAL A 15 -19.59 12.50 -1.38
N ALA A 16 -19.87 11.35 -0.77
CA ALA A 16 -20.12 10.10 -1.49
C ALA A 16 -21.63 9.89 -1.66
N LEU A 17 -22.11 9.82 -2.90
CA LEU A 17 -23.53 9.63 -3.24
C LEU A 17 -23.64 8.64 -4.40
N ASP A 18 -24.39 7.55 -4.20
CA ASP A 18 -24.68 6.53 -5.22
C ASP A 18 -23.43 6.03 -5.98
N GLY A 19 -22.33 5.82 -5.24
CA GLY A 19 -21.05 5.35 -5.80
C GLY A 19 -20.24 6.41 -6.55
N ARG A 20 -20.61 7.69 -6.42
CA ARG A 20 -19.88 8.84 -6.98
C ARG A 20 -19.36 9.74 -5.87
N PHE A 21 -18.30 10.49 -6.18
CA PHE A 21 -17.66 11.40 -5.24
C PHE A 21 -17.75 12.84 -5.74
N TYR A 22 -18.01 13.77 -4.82
CA TYR A 22 -18.16 15.19 -5.14
C TYR A 22 -17.34 16.06 -4.19
N TYR A 23 -16.68 17.09 -4.74
CA TYR A 23 -16.08 18.20 -3.99
C TYR A 23 -16.85 19.50 -4.30
N GLY A 24 -17.68 19.94 -3.36
CA GLY A 24 -18.67 20.99 -3.65
C GLY A 24 -19.70 20.47 -4.66
N SER A 25 -19.77 21.10 -5.84
CA SER A 25 -20.65 20.69 -6.94
C SER A 25 -19.92 19.95 -8.07
N GLU A 26 -18.59 19.77 -7.96
CA GLU A 26 -17.77 19.12 -8.98
C GLU A 26 -17.67 17.62 -8.67
N GLU A 27 -18.01 16.76 -9.64
CA GLU A 27 -17.75 15.32 -9.55
C GLU A 27 -16.23 15.08 -9.65
N ILE A 28 -15.71 14.25 -8.77
CA ILE A 28 -14.30 13.87 -8.70
C ILE A 28 -14.18 12.36 -8.75
N PHE A 29 -13.06 11.87 -9.24
CA PHE A 29 -12.79 10.44 -9.40
C PHE A 29 -11.68 10.01 -8.47
N VAL A 30 -11.75 8.79 -7.98
CA VAL A 30 -10.69 8.23 -7.13
C VAL A 30 -9.50 7.90 -8.01
N ASP A 31 -8.28 8.17 -7.53
CA ASP A 31 -7.09 7.66 -8.21
C ASP A 31 -7.15 6.12 -8.29
N PRO A 32 -7.03 5.50 -9.48
CA PRO A 32 -7.16 4.06 -9.60
C PRO A 32 -6.20 3.26 -8.71
N LEU A 33 -5.08 3.84 -8.28
CA LEU A 33 -4.13 3.17 -7.40
C LEU A 33 -4.63 3.01 -5.96
N CYS A 34 -5.68 3.74 -5.54
CA CYS A 34 -6.31 3.61 -4.24
C CYS A 34 -7.81 3.30 -4.28
N GLY A 35 -8.37 2.92 -5.44
CA GLY A 35 -9.79 2.58 -5.61
C GLY A 35 -10.33 1.60 -4.56
N ASP A 36 -9.69 0.44 -4.42
CA ASP A 36 -10.11 -0.60 -3.46
C ASP A 36 -10.00 -0.12 -2.00
N VAL A 37 -9.02 0.75 -1.70
CA VAL A 37 -8.89 1.39 -0.38
C VAL A 37 -10.08 2.32 -0.14
N VAL A 38 -10.48 3.13 -1.12
CA VAL A 38 -11.64 4.02 -0.99
C VAL A 38 -12.93 3.25 -0.79
N ASP A 39 -13.14 2.17 -1.55
CA ASP A 39 -14.31 1.29 -1.41
C ASP A 39 -14.39 0.68 -0.01
N TYR A 40 -13.25 0.29 0.57
CA TYR A 40 -13.18 -0.22 1.93
C TYR A 40 -13.46 0.84 3.01
N LEU A 41 -12.98 2.07 2.80
CA LEU A 41 -13.09 3.16 3.78
C LEU A 41 -14.48 3.82 3.79
N THR A 42 -15.12 3.97 2.63
CA THR A 42 -16.41 4.65 2.47
C THR A 42 -17.51 4.15 3.44
N PRO A 43 -17.71 2.83 3.64
CA PRO A 43 -18.71 2.33 4.59
C PRO A 43 -18.27 2.40 6.07
N LYS A 44 -17.08 2.93 6.38
CA LYS A 44 -16.51 2.99 7.74
C LYS A 44 -16.31 4.44 8.20
N PRO A 45 -17.34 5.11 8.78
CA PRO A 45 -17.30 6.55 9.08
C PRO A 45 -16.14 7.01 9.97
N ALA A 46 -15.67 6.16 10.88
CA ALA A 46 -14.52 6.48 11.74
C ALA A 46 -13.23 6.61 10.92
N LEU A 47 -12.93 5.61 10.08
CA LEU A 47 -11.74 5.63 9.21
C LEU A 47 -11.88 6.66 8.10
N TRP A 48 -13.07 6.78 7.50
CA TRP A 48 -13.35 7.77 6.48
C TRP A 48 -12.98 9.16 6.96
N ARG A 49 -13.45 9.60 8.13
CA ARG A 49 -13.17 10.95 8.67
C ARG A 49 -11.69 11.22 8.94
N GLY A 50 -10.90 10.19 9.25
CA GLY A 50 -9.45 10.29 9.46
C GLY A 50 -8.64 10.23 8.16
N ALA A 51 -9.28 9.94 7.03
CA ALA A 51 -8.61 9.72 5.77
C ALA A 51 -8.38 11.00 4.95
N ARG A 52 -7.34 10.95 4.14
CA ARG A 52 -7.04 11.87 3.04
C ARG A 52 -6.70 11.02 1.83
N LEU A 53 -7.32 11.28 0.70
CA LEU A 53 -7.25 10.43 -0.48
C LEU A 53 -6.89 11.27 -1.70
N ARG A 54 -6.18 10.67 -2.65
CA ARG A 54 -5.94 11.26 -3.95
C ARG A 54 -7.18 11.10 -4.82
N PHE A 55 -7.64 12.22 -5.36
CA PHE A 55 -8.70 12.27 -6.35
C PHE A 55 -8.19 12.94 -7.62
N THR A 56 -8.79 12.61 -8.75
CA THR A 56 -8.53 13.16 -10.07
C THR A 56 -9.79 13.81 -10.62
N LYS A 57 -9.62 14.73 -11.56
CA LYS A 57 -10.74 15.28 -12.34
C LYS A 57 -11.14 14.40 -13.51
N ASP A 58 -10.21 13.56 -13.94
CA ASP A 58 -10.39 12.64 -15.04
C ASP A 58 -10.77 11.26 -14.52
N HIS A 59 -11.72 10.63 -15.21
CA HIS A 59 -12.16 9.27 -14.91
C HIS A 59 -11.22 8.26 -15.59
N TYR A 60 -10.31 7.70 -14.81
CA TYR A 60 -9.43 6.63 -15.25
C TYR A 60 -10.00 5.27 -14.85
N ARG A 61 -9.99 4.31 -15.78
CA ARG A 61 -10.29 2.90 -15.50
C ARG A 61 -9.07 2.07 -15.85
N MET A 62 -8.38 1.56 -14.83
CA MET A 62 -7.26 0.65 -15.02
C MET A 62 -7.62 -0.75 -14.54
N LYS A 63 -7.25 -1.76 -15.34
CA LYS A 63 -7.18 -3.16 -14.90
C LYS A 63 -5.70 -3.51 -14.81
N ARG A 64 -5.26 -4.04 -13.68
CA ARG A 64 -3.88 -4.51 -13.51
C ARG A 64 -3.78 -5.97 -13.91
N ALA A 65 -2.61 -6.35 -14.44
CA ALA A 65 -2.27 -7.76 -14.60
C ALA A 65 -2.20 -8.43 -13.21
N PRO A 66 -2.49 -9.73 -13.11
CA PRO A 66 -2.29 -10.49 -11.88
C PRO A 66 -0.83 -10.39 -11.42
N ILE A 67 -0.63 -10.05 -10.16
CA ILE A 67 0.70 -9.91 -9.56
C ILE A 67 0.88 -11.01 -8.52
N ILE A 68 1.98 -11.73 -8.68
CA ILE A 68 2.35 -12.89 -7.87
C ILE A 68 3.37 -12.44 -6.82
N GLY A 69 3.03 -12.57 -5.54
CA GLY A 69 3.93 -12.21 -4.45
C GLY A 69 3.51 -12.83 -3.11
N VAL A 70 4.26 -12.51 -2.06
CA VAL A 70 3.90 -12.87 -0.69
C VAL A 70 2.82 -11.90 -0.20
N PRO A 71 1.64 -12.38 0.24
CA PRO A 71 0.60 -11.51 0.78
C PRO A 71 1.14 -10.64 1.91
N PHE A 72 0.77 -9.37 1.91
CA PHE A 72 1.26 -8.40 2.88
C PHE A 72 0.94 -8.86 4.32
N SER A 73 -0.29 -9.31 4.54
CA SER A 73 -0.73 -9.92 5.79
C SER A 73 0.24 -10.92 6.41
N ARG A 74 0.86 -11.79 5.61
CA ARG A 74 1.85 -12.75 6.08
C ARG A 74 3.17 -12.08 6.45
N ALA A 75 3.67 -11.20 5.58
CA ALA A 75 4.91 -10.45 5.82
C ALA A 75 4.81 -9.59 7.11
N PHE A 76 3.64 -9.02 7.37
CA PHE A 76 3.38 -8.21 8.55
C PHE A 76 3.44 -9.01 9.86
N GLU A 77 2.79 -10.17 9.95
CA GLU A 77 2.84 -10.99 11.19
C GLU A 77 4.26 -11.45 11.50
N GLU A 78 5.01 -11.87 10.48
CA GLU A 78 6.41 -12.28 10.64
C GLU A 78 7.28 -11.11 11.13
N ALA A 79 7.08 -9.90 10.58
CA ALA A 79 7.82 -8.71 10.97
C ALA A 79 7.43 -8.16 12.36
N LYS A 80 6.16 -8.32 12.78
CA LYS A 80 5.65 -7.84 14.08
C LYS A 80 6.15 -8.68 15.26
N SER A 81 6.52 -9.95 15.03
CA SER A 81 6.87 -10.90 16.09
C SER A 81 8.13 -10.57 16.91
N ILE A 82 8.87 -9.51 16.58
CA ILE A 82 10.18 -9.20 17.15
C ILE A 82 10.14 -7.92 18.01
N SER A 83 10.66 -8.03 19.23
CA SER A 83 10.38 -7.09 20.33
C SER A 83 11.28 -5.85 20.42
N SER A 84 12.40 -5.78 19.67
CA SER A 84 13.32 -4.63 19.74
C SER A 84 14.27 -4.50 18.56
N GLY A 85 14.56 -3.26 18.17
CA GLY A 85 15.57 -2.94 17.15
C GLY A 85 14.97 -2.61 15.79
N LEU A 86 15.85 -2.43 14.80
CA LEU A 86 15.48 -2.36 13.39
C LEU A 86 15.62 -3.76 12.78
N GLN A 87 14.53 -4.25 12.20
CA GLN A 87 14.51 -5.48 11.42
C GLN A 87 14.23 -5.14 9.96
N LYS A 88 14.94 -5.84 9.07
CA LYS A 88 14.74 -5.79 7.62
C LYS A 88 14.47 -7.20 7.16
N SER A 89 13.32 -7.41 6.54
CA SER A 89 12.89 -8.71 6.04
C SER A 89 12.49 -8.57 4.57
N MET A 90 13.02 -9.47 3.74
CA MET A 90 12.70 -9.53 2.32
C MET A 90 11.92 -10.80 2.04
N PHE A 91 10.82 -10.66 1.32
CA PHE A 91 9.85 -11.71 1.00
C PHE A 91 9.72 -11.82 -0.51
N GLU A 92 10.07 -12.98 -1.04
CA GLU A 92 10.05 -13.28 -2.47
C GLU A 92 9.35 -14.62 -2.70
N ASN A 93 8.70 -14.78 -3.85
CA ASN A 93 8.21 -16.10 -4.26
C ASN A 93 9.41 -16.94 -4.74
N PRO A 94 9.71 -18.09 -4.10
CA PRO A 94 10.89 -18.89 -4.47
C PRO A 94 10.82 -19.47 -5.88
N ASN A 95 9.63 -19.56 -6.47
CA ASN A 95 9.39 -20.08 -7.82
C ASN A 95 9.24 -18.97 -8.87
N TRP A 96 9.71 -17.75 -8.60
CA TRP A 96 9.47 -16.60 -9.48
C TRP A 96 9.90 -16.81 -10.93
N THR A 97 10.98 -17.56 -11.17
CA THR A 97 11.48 -17.90 -12.51
C THR A 97 10.45 -18.66 -13.36
N ASN A 98 9.56 -19.43 -12.72
CA ASN A 98 8.49 -20.16 -13.41
C ASN A 98 7.39 -19.23 -13.94
N TYR A 99 7.32 -18.00 -13.45
CA TYR A 99 6.32 -16.99 -13.80
C TYR A 99 6.88 -15.89 -14.69
N GLN A 100 8.20 -15.84 -14.88
CA GLN A 100 8.86 -14.82 -15.69
C GLN A 100 8.31 -14.83 -17.12
N GLY A 101 7.79 -13.69 -17.57
CA GLY A 101 7.16 -13.53 -18.89
C GLY A 101 5.72 -14.06 -19.01
N LYS A 102 5.17 -14.69 -17.96
CA LYS A 102 3.78 -15.16 -17.91
C LYS A 102 2.89 -14.34 -16.97
N ALA A 103 3.46 -13.81 -15.90
CA ALA A 103 2.79 -12.95 -14.93
C ALA A 103 3.76 -11.89 -14.40
N VAL A 104 3.23 -10.88 -13.71
CA VAL A 104 4.04 -9.91 -12.99
C VAL A 104 4.44 -10.52 -11.65
N VAL A 105 5.74 -10.47 -11.33
CA VAL A 105 6.26 -10.94 -10.04
C VAL A 105 6.51 -9.75 -9.13
N ALA A 106 5.99 -9.83 -7.91
CA ALA A 106 6.25 -8.89 -6.84
C ALA A 106 7.28 -9.42 -5.83
N THR A 107 8.22 -8.56 -5.45
CA THR A 107 9.11 -8.73 -4.31
C THR A 107 8.72 -7.73 -3.24
N MET A 108 8.58 -8.18 -1.98
CA MET A 108 8.24 -7.31 -0.86
C MET A 108 9.43 -7.17 0.10
N LEU A 109 9.81 -5.93 0.40
CA LEU A 109 10.74 -5.62 1.48
C LEU A 109 9.93 -4.97 2.60
N ALA A 110 9.99 -5.52 3.82
CA ALA A 110 9.38 -4.90 4.99
C ALA A 110 10.45 -4.58 6.04
N HIS A 111 10.40 -3.36 6.56
CA HIS A 111 11.21 -2.91 7.68
C HIS A 111 10.29 -2.65 8.87
N THR A 112 10.69 -3.15 10.03
CA THR A 112 10.02 -2.84 11.30
C THR A 112 11.06 -2.26 12.24
N SER A 113 10.74 -1.12 12.83
CA SER A 113 11.56 -0.52 13.88
C SER A 113 10.70 -0.23 15.10
N ALA A 114 11.21 -0.60 16.27
CA ALA A 114 10.53 -0.36 17.53
C ALA A 114 11.27 0.70 18.36
N SER A 115 10.54 1.73 18.79
CA SER A 115 10.98 2.70 19.80
C SER A 115 10.37 2.36 21.18
N ARG A 116 10.50 3.24 22.16
CA ARG A 116 9.84 3.07 23.46
C ARG A 116 8.32 3.23 23.36
N THR A 117 7.84 4.11 22.50
CA THR A 117 6.42 4.51 22.43
C THR A 117 5.69 3.97 21.22
N ALA A 118 6.41 3.59 20.17
CA ALA A 118 5.80 3.20 18.91
C ALA A 118 6.54 2.03 18.22
N ILE A 119 5.82 1.37 17.32
CA ILE A 119 6.35 0.46 16.31
C ILE A 119 6.08 1.13 14.97
N GLU A 120 7.14 1.37 14.21
CA GLU A 120 7.05 1.83 12.83
C GLU A 120 7.22 0.64 11.91
N PHE A 121 6.28 0.51 10.97
CA PHE A 121 6.30 -0.51 9.95
C PHE A 121 6.34 0.17 8.58
N GLN A 122 7.26 -0.24 7.73
CA GLN A 122 7.38 0.25 6.36
C GLN A 122 7.49 -0.95 5.42
N ALA A 123 6.76 -0.95 4.31
CA ALA A 123 6.93 -1.97 3.30
C ALA A 123 7.01 -1.37 1.90
N TRP A 124 7.86 -1.96 1.06
CA TRP A 124 8.03 -1.68 -0.34
C TRP A 124 7.69 -2.93 -1.14
N GLN A 125 6.99 -2.77 -2.25
CA GLN A 125 6.73 -3.83 -3.19
C GLN A 125 7.18 -3.43 -4.58
N PHE A 126 8.14 -4.19 -5.10
CA PHE A 126 8.76 -4.00 -6.39
C PHE A 126 8.13 -4.97 -7.38
N LEU A 127 7.85 -4.50 -8.59
CA LEU A 127 7.39 -5.33 -9.69
C LEU A 127 8.57 -5.57 -10.63
N ASP A 128 8.67 -6.78 -11.18
CA ASP A 128 9.75 -7.17 -12.11
C ASP A 128 9.68 -6.50 -13.49
N VAL A 129 8.54 -5.89 -13.83
CA VAL A 129 8.28 -5.25 -15.13
C VAL A 129 8.06 -3.73 -15.06
N SER A 130 8.19 -3.13 -13.88
CA SER A 130 7.88 -1.71 -13.68
C SER A 130 8.88 -1.06 -12.73
N THR A 131 9.29 0.17 -13.04
CA THR A 131 10.07 1.01 -12.13
C THR A 131 9.24 1.53 -10.95
N GLU A 132 7.92 1.41 -11.02
CA GLU A 132 7.01 1.75 -9.93
C GLU A 132 7.15 0.77 -8.77
N THR A 133 7.25 1.33 -7.57
CA THR A 133 7.32 0.61 -6.30
C THR A 133 6.18 1.07 -5.41
N PHE A 134 5.35 0.14 -4.94
CA PHE A 134 4.34 0.44 -3.93
C PHE A 134 5.00 0.56 -2.56
N TYR A 135 4.58 1.53 -1.78
CA TYR A 135 5.11 1.81 -0.46
C TYR A 135 3.97 2.03 0.52
N VAL A 136 4.08 1.45 1.71
CA VAL A 136 3.23 1.80 2.85
C VAL A 136 4.07 2.09 4.08
N HIS A 137 3.52 2.94 4.94
CA HIS A 137 4.09 3.27 6.23
C HIS A 137 3.00 3.31 7.29
N ALA A 138 3.19 2.57 8.38
CA ALA A 138 2.32 2.61 9.54
C ALA A 138 3.10 2.92 10.82
N ILE A 139 2.42 3.61 11.73
CA ILE A 139 2.90 3.84 13.09
C ILE A 139 1.85 3.28 14.05
N ILE A 140 2.29 2.34 14.89
CA ILE A 140 1.47 1.69 15.92
C ILE A 140 1.95 2.22 17.26
N GLU A 141 1.04 2.80 18.04
CA GLU A 141 1.34 3.21 19.41
C GLU A 141 1.35 1.98 20.33
N LYS A 142 2.43 1.80 21.10
CA LYS A 142 2.60 0.62 21.96
C LYS A 142 1.66 0.60 23.16
N ALA A 143 1.25 1.76 23.66
CA ALA A 143 0.42 1.87 24.85
C ALA A 143 -1.02 1.43 24.59
N SER A 144 -1.59 1.84 23.45
CA SER A 144 -2.95 1.54 23.03
C SER A 144 -3.04 0.32 22.10
N GLU A 145 -1.90 -0.13 21.55
CA GLU A 145 -1.81 -1.12 20.46
C GLU A 145 -2.63 -0.71 19.23
N ARG A 146 -2.86 0.60 19.05
CA ARG A 146 -3.60 1.17 17.92
C ARG A 146 -2.67 1.73 16.87
N VAL A 147 -3.10 1.64 15.62
CA VAL A 147 -2.47 2.38 14.53
C VAL A 147 -2.90 3.83 14.68
N ILE A 148 -1.94 4.74 14.67
CA ILE A 148 -2.16 6.19 14.78
C ILE A 148 -1.94 6.92 13.44
N HIS A 149 -1.23 6.26 12.53
CA HIS A 149 -0.89 6.77 11.21
C HIS A 149 -0.70 5.61 10.24
N LEU A 150 -1.26 5.74 9.04
CA LEU A 150 -1.03 4.86 7.91
C LEU A 150 -1.03 5.70 6.63
N ASP A 151 0.02 5.61 5.81
CA ASP A 151 -0.01 6.14 4.45
C ASP A 151 0.48 5.12 3.42
N GLY A 152 0.02 5.33 2.18
CA GLY A 152 0.43 4.56 1.02
C GLY A 152 0.80 5.48 -0.14
N ALA A 153 1.88 5.13 -0.83
CA ALA A 153 2.47 5.92 -1.90
C ALA A 153 3.09 5.01 -2.96
N THR A 154 3.27 5.55 -4.17
CA THR A 154 4.18 4.96 -5.15
C THR A 154 5.48 5.74 -5.21
N MET A 155 6.55 5.01 -5.51
CA MET A 155 7.90 5.53 -5.71
C MET A 155 8.41 5.07 -7.06
N ILE A 156 9.30 5.85 -7.68
CA ILE A 156 9.99 5.44 -8.89
C ILE A 156 11.41 5.04 -8.53
N HIS A 157 11.79 3.80 -8.82
CA HIS A 157 13.16 3.32 -8.64
C HIS A 157 13.73 2.80 -9.97
N SER A 158 15.01 3.08 -10.23
CA SER A 158 15.72 2.50 -11.38
C SER A 158 15.98 1.00 -11.20
N ASP A 159 16.33 0.31 -12.28
CA ASP A 159 16.68 -1.11 -12.26
C ASP A 159 17.90 -1.40 -11.36
N GLU A 160 18.87 -0.48 -11.34
CA GLU A 160 20.03 -0.56 -10.44
C GLU A 160 19.59 -0.42 -8.98
N GLN A 161 18.69 0.51 -8.69
CA GLN A 161 18.13 0.70 -7.35
C GLN A 161 17.35 -0.54 -6.91
N HIS A 162 16.53 -1.14 -7.77
CA HIS A 162 15.87 -2.43 -7.49
C HIS A 162 16.88 -3.53 -7.17
N SER A 163 17.96 -3.61 -7.95
CA SER A 163 19.03 -4.59 -7.76
C SER A 163 19.75 -4.41 -6.42
N GLU A 164 20.05 -3.16 -6.03
CA GLU A 164 20.62 -2.84 -4.71
C GLU A 164 19.66 -3.22 -3.57
N ILE A 165 18.37 -2.92 -3.73
CA ILE A 165 17.38 -3.21 -2.71
C ILE A 165 17.25 -4.73 -2.49
N ARG A 166 17.17 -5.51 -3.58
CA ARG A 166 17.13 -6.97 -3.50
C ARG A 166 18.39 -7.57 -2.88
N SER A 167 19.55 -7.03 -3.24
CA SER A 167 20.84 -7.57 -2.76
C SER A 167 21.12 -7.25 -1.30
N PHE A 168 20.65 -6.10 -0.79
CA PHE A 168 21.05 -5.58 0.52
C PHE A 168 19.89 -5.28 1.47
N ALA A 169 18.65 -5.57 1.08
CA ALA A 169 17.43 -5.22 1.80
C ALA A 169 17.39 -3.72 2.21
N ARG A 170 17.98 -2.85 1.39
CA ARG A 170 18.19 -1.43 1.71
C ARG A 170 16.98 -0.59 1.34
N LYS A 171 16.62 0.40 2.15
CA LYS A 171 15.67 1.45 1.76
C LYS A 171 16.37 2.47 0.87
N LEU A 172 15.81 2.73 -0.31
CA LEU A 172 16.18 3.84 -1.19
C LEU A 172 15.00 4.81 -1.32
N LYS A 173 15.28 6.09 -1.62
CA LYS A 173 14.26 7.15 -1.69
C LYS A 173 13.60 7.28 -3.06
N GLY A 174 14.17 6.66 -4.10
CA GLY A 174 13.70 6.78 -5.49
C GLY A 174 13.80 8.18 -6.06
N ASP A 175 13.40 8.31 -7.33
CA ASP A 175 13.46 9.54 -8.14
C ASP A 175 12.11 10.27 -8.19
N GLY A 176 11.05 9.63 -7.70
CA GLY A 176 9.70 10.18 -7.62
C GLY A 176 8.95 9.60 -6.43
N TYR A 177 8.02 10.38 -5.86
CA TYR A 177 7.18 9.97 -4.73
C TYR A 177 5.79 10.56 -4.88
N THR A 178 4.77 9.71 -4.93
CA THR A 178 3.36 10.13 -5.04
C THR A 178 2.54 9.44 -3.98
N LYS A 179 2.03 10.20 -3.02
CA LYS A 179 1.13 9.68 -1.98
C LYS A 179 -0.28 9.51 -2.55
N HIS A 180 -0.93 8.40 -2.22
CA HIS A 180 -2.27 8.05 -2.71
C HIS A 180 -3.33 8.11 -1.63
N PHE A 181 -2.96 7.75 -0.40
CA PHE A 181 -3.82 7.88 0.75
C PHE A 181 -3.01 8.10 2.03
N ARG A 182 -3.69 8.64 3.04
CA ARG A 182 -3.24 8.76 4.41
C ARG A 182 -4.44 8.61 5.33
N ILE A 183 -4.31 7.85 6.41
CA ILE A 183 -5.31 7.67 7.46
C ILE A 183 -4.63 8.02 8.77
N ASP A 184 -5.13 9.06 9.43
CA ASP A 184 -4.68 9.46 10.76
C ASP A 184 -5.78 9.20 11.79
N GLY A 185 -5.37 8.98 13.03
CA GLY A 185 -6.25 8.68 14.16
C GLY A 185 -6.08 7.25 14.64
N GLU A 186 -6.75 6.90 15.73
CA GLU A 186 -6.62 5.58 16.36
C GLU A 186 -7.56 4.55 15.74
N PHE A 187 -6.99 3.45 15.23
CA PHE A 187 -7.77 2.33 14.70
C PHE A 187 -7.06 0.99 14.88
N ASP A 188 -7.80 -0.10 14.70
CA ASP A 188 -7.29 -1.45 14.86
C ASP A 188 -6.22 -1.80 13.82
N VAL A 189 -5.21 -2.56 14.26
CA VAL A 189 -4.17 -3.12 13.38
C VAL A 189 -4.79 -3.99 12.28
N SER A 190 -5.92 -4.67 12.54
CA SER A 190 -6.63 -5.43 11.52
C SER A 190 -7.13 -4.55 10.37
N ALA A 191 -7.66 -3.36 10.67
CA ALA A 191 -8.12 -2.44 9.63
C ALA A 191 -6.94 -1.87 8.82
N ALA A 192 -5.77 -1.65 9.44
CA ALA A 192 -4.56 -1.28 8.70
C ALA A 192 -4.11 -2.41 7.77
N LYS A 193 -4.15 -3.66 8.23
CA LYS A 193 -3.80 -4.84 7.44
C LYS A 193 -4.72 -4.97 6.22
N ASP A 194 -6.03 -4.83 6.40
CA ASP A 194 -7.00 -4.86 5.30
C ASP A 194 -6.71 -3.75 4.28
N VAL A 195 -6.44 -2.52 4.73
CA VAL A 195 -6.10 -1.40 3.84
C VAL A 195 -4.81 -1.66 3.07
N MET A 196 -3.79 -2.21 3.72
CA MET A 196 -2.52 -2.53 3.07
C MET A 196 -2.65 -3.70 2.09
N ASP A 197 -3.42 -4.74 2.41
CA ASP A 197 -3.71 -5.86 1.51
C ASP A 197 -4.49 -5.40 0.27
N LEU A 198 -5.40 -4.43 0.40
CA LEU A 198 -6.13 -3.82 -0.72
C LEU A 198 -5.24 -2.89 -1.56
N TYR A 199 -4.31 -2.19 -0.92
CA TYR A 199 -3.44 -1.25 -1.61
C TYR A 199 -2.32 -1.93 -2.38
N PHE A 200 -1.71 -2.96 -1.78
CA PHE A 200 -0.69 -3.73 -2.46
C PHE A 200 -1.33 -4.57 -3.55
N PRO A 201 -0.91 -4.44 -4.81
CA PRO A 201 -1.58 -5.07 -5.93
C PRO A 201 -1.35 -6.59 -6.06
N ILE A 202 -1.16 -7.32 -4.95
CA ILE A 202 -0.96 -8.77 -4.97
C ILE A 202 -2.31 -9.45 -4.97
N GLN A 203 -2.59 -10.23 -6.01
CA GLN A 203 -3.66 -11.22 -5.92
C GLN A 203 -3.12 -12.45 -5.18
N ALA A 204 -3.84 -12.92 -4.17
CA ALA A 204 -3.62 -14.27 -3.69
C ALA A 204 -3.83 -15.21 -4.89
N LEU A 205 -2.75 -15.84 -5.35
CA LEU A 205 -2.81 -16.82 -6.42
C LEU A 205 -3.80 -17.91 -6.04
N THR A 206 -4.94 -17.95 -6.72
CA THR A 206 -5.84 -19.09 -6.63
C THR A 206 -5.22 -20.25 -7.42
N LYS A 207 -5.46 -21.48 -6.96
CA LYS A 207 -4.93 -22.68 -7.62
C LYS A 207 -5.39 -22.75 -9.09
N GLU A 208 -6.60 -22.28 -9.35
CA GLU A 208 -7.21 -22.19 -10.68
C GLU A 208 -6.44 -21.27 -11.63
N PHE A 209 -5.88 -20.15 -11.15
CA PHE A 209 -5.06 -19.27 -11.98
C PHE A 209 -3.71 -19.92 -12.33
N LEU A 210 -3.13 -20.65 -11.38
CA LEU A 210 -1.88 -21.39 -11.59
C LEU A 210 -2.07 -22.56 -12.56
N ASP A 211 -3.21 -23.25 -12.49
CA ASP A 211 -3.54 -24.37 -13.36
C ASP A 211 -3.87 -23.90 -14.79
N ALA A 212 -4.40 -22.68 -14.97
CA ALA A 212 -4.67 -22.10 -16.30
C ALA A 212 -3.42 -21.62 -17.08
N MET A 213 -2.25 -21.61 -16.42
CA MET A 213 -0.97 -21.15 -16.99
C MET A 213 0.00 -22.31 -17.35
N GLN A 214 -0.46 -23.56 -17.17
CA GLN A 214 0.19 -24.80 -17.64
C GLN A 214 -0.24 -25.10 -19.08
#